data_AF-A0A8T7H4N3-F1
#
_entry.id   AF-A0A8T7H4N3-F1
#
_cell.length_a   1.000
_cell.length_b   1.000
_cell.length_c   1.000
_cell.angle_alpha   90.00
_cell.angle_beta   90.00
_cell.angle_gamma   90.00
#
_symmetry.space_group_name_H-M   'P 1'
#
loop_
_entity.id
_entity.type
_entity.pdbx_description
1 polymer ?
#
loop_
_entity_poly.entity_id
_entity_poly.type
_entity_poly.pdbx_seq_one_letter_code
_entity_poly.pdbx_strand_id
1 'polypeptide(L)'
;MDAYLVIMALDKKNLRRLLPEDRLKKLREIEEHSKKELEEAEKLIKESKEDIKKEEALSSVDIPEEESVDITKLFDDKEGLEETVQEAPQEIKEENILYDVGKIREYVENIGKGPVNNYTMERVDKMNEELNSIDYTQLSKQAADKLNATRNVVYEMKKHLGMK
;
A
#
# COMPACT_ATOMS: atom_id res chain seq x y z
N MET A 1 18.91 11.83 -34.88
CA MET A 1 18.72 10.40 -34.54
C MET A 1 17.23 10.25 -34.28
N ASP A 2 16.46 10.05 -35.34
CA ASP A 2 15.01 9.90 -35.23
C ASP A 2 14.70 8.43 -35.39
N ALA A 3 14.41 7.78 -34.27
CA ALA A 3 14.13 6.36 -34.23
C ALA A 3 12.78 6.13 -33.54
N TYR A 4 11.94 5.35 -34.22
CA TYR A 4 10.77 4.65 -33.73
C TYR A 4 9.45 5.44 -33.62
N LEU A 5 8.88 5.74 -34.78
CA LEU A 5 7.43 5.68 -34.99
C LEU A 5 7.12 4.41 -35.79
N VAL A 6 7.25 3.24 -35.17
CA VAL A 6 6.73 1.98 -35.75
C VAL A 6 5.25 1.93 -35.43
N ILE A 7 4.46 2.65 -36.23
CA ILE A 7 3.06 2.29 -36.42
C ILE A 7 3.10 1.03 -37.27
N MET A 8 2.64 -0.12 -36.75
CA MET A 8 2.34 -1.29 -37.60
C MET A 8 1.25 -0.88 -38.60
N ALA A 9 1.67 -0.32 -39.73
CA ALA A 9 0.77 0.10 -40.79
C ALA A 9 0.15 -1.16 -41.40
N LEU A 10 -1.16 -1.34 -41.17
CA LEU A 10 -1.93 -2.44 -41.73
C LEU A 10 -1.74 -2.54 -43.25
N ASP A 11 -1.15 -3.64 -43.75
CA ASP A 11 -0.98 -3.85 -45.18
C ASP A 11 -2.28 -4.30 -45.86
N LYS A 12 -3.08 -3.29 -46.23
CA LYS A 12 -4.38 -3.45 -46.90
C LYS A 12 -4.28 -4.18 -48.25
N LYS A 13 -3.13 -4.13 -48.94
CA LYS A 13 -2.96 -4.75 -50.27
C LYS A 13 -2.82 -6.27 -50.13
N ASN A 14 -2.04 -6.71 -49.15
CA ASN A 14 -1.87 -8.14 -48.88
C ASN A 14 -3.12 -8.77 -48.25
N LEU A 15 -3.84 -8.05 -47.38
CA LEU A 15 -5.12 -8.54 -46.82
C LEU A 15 -6.20 -8.79 -47.88
N ARG A 16 -6.27 -7.96 -48.92
CA ARG A 16 -7.25 -8.11 -50.02
C ARG A 16 -7.00 -9.32 -50.91
N ARG A 17 -5.77 -9.84 -50.92
CA ARG A 17 -5.38 -11.03 -51.71
C ARG A 17 -5.75 -12.34 -51.02
N LEU A 18 -6.02 -12.32 -49.72
CA LEU A 18 -6.47 -13.49 -48.96
C LEU A 18 -7.93 -13.82 -49.26
N LEU A 19 -8.29 -15.10 -49.13
CA LEU A 19 -9.68 -15.55 -49.11
C LEU A 19 -10.44 -14.87 -47.95
N PRO A 20 -11.77 -14.71 -48.04
CA PRO A 20 -12.56 -14.01 -47.03
C PRO A 20 -12.37 -14.56 -45.60
N GLU A 21 -12.32 -15.88 -45.44
CA GLU A 21 -12.13 -16.53 -44.14
C GLU A 21 -10.74 -16.26 -43.57
N ASP A 22 -9.70 -16.41 -44.38
CA ASP A 22 -8.31 -16.15 -43.99
C ASP A 22 -8.08 -14.67 -43.66
N ARG A 23 -8.73 -13.76 -44.39
CA ARG A 23 -8.70 -12.32 -44.12
C ARG A 23 -9.32 -12.01 -42.76
N LEU A 24 -10.46 -12.63 -42.43
CA LEU A 24 -11.12 -12.44 -41.14
C LEU A 24 -10.24 -12.93 -39.99
N LYS A 25 -9.61 -14.10 -40.15
CA LYS A 25 -8.68 -14.65 -39.16
C LYS A 25 -7.49 -13.72 -38.94
N LYS A 26 -6.86 -13.26 -40.03
CA LYS A 26 -5.72 -12.32 -39.98
C LYS A 26 -6.09 -11.00 -39.30
N LEU A 27 -7.29 -10.46 -39.57
CA LEU A 27 -7.77 -9.23 -38.95
C LEU A 27 -7.98 -9.38 -37.44
N ARG A 28 -8.52 -10.53 -36.99
CA ARG A 28 -8.67 -10.83 -35.56
C ARG A 28 -7.33 -10.97 -34.84
N GLU A 29 -6.35 -11.62 -35.47
CA GLU A 29 -4.99 -11.74 -34.92
C GLU A 29 -4.35 -10.36 -34.74
N ILE A 30 -4.53 -9.46 -35.70
CA ILE A 30 -4.02 -8.08 -35.63
C ILE A 30 -4.74 -7.28 -34.54
N GLU A 31 -6.06 -7.44 -34.42
CA GLU A 31 -6.86 -6.81 -33.36
C GLU A 31 -6.39 -7.25 -31.97
N GLU A 32 -6.18 -8.55 -31.78
CA GLU A 32 -5.69 -9.09 -30.49
C GLU A 32 -4.28 -8.59 -30.16
N HIS A 33 -3.38 -8.55 -31.14
CA HIS A 33 -2.04 -7.99 -30.96
C HIS A 33 -2.09 -6.51 -30.58
N SER A 34 -2.90 -5.73 -31.30
CA SER A 34 -3.07 -4.29 -31.03
C SER A 34 -3.62 -4.05 -29.63
N LYS A 35 -4.54 -4.91 -29.17
CA LYS A 35 -5.07 -4.83 -27.80
C LYS A 35 -4.00 -5.07 -26.75
N LYS A 36 -3.13 -6.09 -26.94
CA LYS A 36 -2.02 -6.37 -26.03
C LYS A 36 -1.01 -5.22 -26.00
N GLU A 37 -0.65 -4.66 -27.16
CA GLU A 37 0.24 -3.49 -27.23
C GLU A 37 -0.35 -2.27 -26.51
N LEU A 38 -1.67 -2.04 -26.60
CA LEU A 38 -2.34 -0.98 -25.86
C LEU A 38 -2.32 -1.23 -24.35
N GLU A 39 -2.60 -2.45 -23.90
CA GLU A 39 -2.54 -2.83 -22.48
C GLU A 39 -1.13 -2.65 -21.91
N GLU A 40 -0.09 -3.05 -22.66
CA GLU A 40 1.32 -2.85 -22.28
C GLU A 40 1.69 -1.35 -22.23
N ALA A 41 1.26 -0.57 -23.21
CA ALA A 41 1.48 0.87 -23.23
C ALA A 41 0.79 1.57 -22.04
N GLU A 42 -0.45 1.20 -21.72
CA GLU A 42 -1.17 1.74 -20.55
C GLU A 42 -0.46 1.40 -19.24
N LYS A 43 0.07 0.17 -19.12
CA LYS A 43 0.85 -0.24 -17.97
C LYS A 43 2.11 0.62 -17.82
N LEU A 44 2.87 0.81 -18.90
CA LEU A 44 4.07 1.66 -18.89
C LEU A 44 3.75 3.13 -18.56
N ILE A 45 2.63 3.65 -19.06
CA ILE A 45 2.16 5.01 -18.71
C ILE A 45 1.88 5.10 -17.20
N LYS A 46 1.23 4.08 -16.63
CA LYS A 46 0.92 4.05 -15.19
C LYS A 46 2.19 3.99 -14.35
N GLU A 47 3.10 3.08 -14.68
CA GLU A 47 4.41 2.94 -14.01
C GLU A 47 5.18 4.27 -14.07
N SER A 48 5.26 4.90 -15.24
CA SER A 48 5.93 6.18 -15.42
C SER A 48 5.31 7.31 -14.57
N LYS A 49 3.98 7.35 -14.45
CA LYS A 49 3.29 8.33 -13.58
C LYS A 49 3.60 8.11 -12.10
N GLU A 50 3.74 6.85 -11.67
CA GLU A 50 4.11 6.53 -10.30
C GLU A 50 5.55 6.94 -10.00
N ASP A 51 6.46 6.74 -10.95
CA ASP A 51 7.87 7.12 -10.78
C ASP A 51 8.06 8.64 -10.74
N ILE A 52 7.35 9.40 -11.58
CA ILE A 52 7.33 10.88 -11.51
C ILE A 52 6.89 11.33 -10.12
N LYS A 53 5.83 10.74 -9.55
CA LYS A 53 5.36 11.10 -8.20
C LYS A 53 6.37 10.78 -7.10
N LYS A 54 7.11 9.66 -7.22
CA LYS A 54 8.16 9.31 -6.26
C LYS A 54 9.33 10.28 -6.34
N GLU A 55 9.71 10.67 -7.55
CA GLU A 55 10.79 11.63 -7.79
C GLU A 55 10.44 13.01 -7.23
N GLU A 56 9.21 13.48 -7.47
CA GLU A 56 8.67 14.70 -6.85
C GLU A 56 8.69 14.61 -5.32
N ALA A 57 8.24 13.50 -4.74
CA ALA A 57 8.25 13.30 -3.29
C ALA A 57 9.67 13.34 -2.71
N LEU A 58 10.63 12.64 -3.32
CA LEU A 58 12.03 12.62 -2.88
C LEU A 58 12.69 14.00 -2.99
N SER A 59 12.36 14.78 -4.02
CA SER A 59 12.86 16.14 -4.18
C SER A 59 12.33 17.13 -3.15
N SER A 60 11.22 16.79 -2.47
CA SER A 60 10.56 17.62 -1.47
C SER A 60 10.89 17.27 -0.02
N VAL A 61 11.72 16.25 0.22
CA VAL A 61 12.16 15.89 1.57
C VAL A 61 13.35 16.76 1.95
N ASP A 62 13.14 17.70 2.88
CA ASP A 62 14.21 18.45 3.51
C ASP A 62 15.10 17.49 4.31
N ILE A 63 16.39 17.50 4.01
CA ILE A 63 17.39 16.76 4.77
C ILE A 63 17.54 17.46 6.13
N PRO A 64 17.24 16.81 7.27
CA PRO A 64 17.40 17.44 8.56
C PRO A 64 18.86 17.84 8.77
N GLU A 65 19.10 19.09 9.15
CA GLU A 65 20.43 19.58 9.49
C GLU A 65 20.96 18.77 10.69
N GLU A 66 22.18 18.24 10.57
CA GLU A 66 22.86 17.59 11.70
C GLU A 66 23.24 18.65 12.74
N GLU A 67 22.39 18.85 13.74
CA GLU A 67 22.79 19.58 14.95
C GLU A 67 23.84 18.75 15.70
N SER A 68 25.01 19.35 15.95
CA SER A 68 26.05 18.72 16.77
C SER A 68 25.55 18.57 18.20
N VAL A 69 25.09 17.37 18.56
CA VAL A 69 24.60 17.07 19.91
C VAL A 69 25.80 17.05 20.87
N ASP A 70 25.85 18.03 21.77
CA ASP A 70 26.81 18.11 22.85
C ASP A 70 26.49 17.06 23.93
N ILE A 71 27.09 15.88 23.79
CA ILE A 71 26.93 14.75 24.71
C ILE A 71 27.47 15.01 26.12
N THR A 72 28.23 16.10 26.34
CA THR A 72 28.84 16.40 27.64
C THR A 72 27.78 16.71 28.71
N LYS A 73 26.67 17.32 28.30
CA LYS A 73 25.53 17.64 29.17
C LYS A 73 24.78 16.41 29.69
N LEU A 74 24.91 15.25 29.04
CA LEU A 74 24.26 14.00 29.48
C LEU A 74 24.95 13.35 30.68
N PHE A 75 26.16 13.79 31.04
CA PHE A 75 26.96 13.21 32.12
C PHE A 75 27.20 14.15 33.31
N ASP A 76 26.77 15.41 33.21
CA ASP A 76 26.98 16.42 34.27
C ASP A 76 25.86 16.42 35.33
N ASP A 77 24.67 15.90 35.04
CA ASP A 77 23.60 15.74 36.03
C ASP A 77 23.75 14.44 36.81
N LYS A 78 24.62 14.48 37.82
CA LYS A 78 24.64 13.50 38.91
C LYS A 78 23.57 13.82 39.96
N GLU A 79 22.30 13.78 39.58
CA GLU A 79 21.20 13.72 40.54
C GLU A 79 20.23 12.59 40.17
N GLY A 80 20.19 11.58 41.05
CA GLY A 80 19.06 10.69 41.31
C GLY A 80 18.34 10.03 40.13
N LEU A 81 18.71 8.79 39.80
CA LEU A 81 17.92 7.85 38.99
C LEU A 81 16.64 7.33 39.70
N GLU A 82 16.20 7.97 40.77
CA GLU A 82 15.05 7.54 41.58
C GLU A 82 14.02 8.65 41.73
N GLU A 83 13.38 9.07 40.64
CA GLU A 83 12.08 9.72 40.78
C GLU A 83 11.17 9.52 39.55
N THR A 84 10.13 8.71 39.78
CA THR A 84 8.82 8.72 39.14
C THR A 84 8.76 8.60 37.61
N VAL A 85 8.55 7.36 37.14
CA VAL A 85 7.87 7.12 35.86
C VAL A 85 6.43 7.62 36.00
N GLN A 86 6.20 8.90 35.68
CA GLN A 86 4.90 9.29 35.18
C GLN A 86 4.86 8.82 33.73
N GLU A 87 4.06 7.80 33.45
CA GLU A 87 3.73 7.43 32.08
C GLU A 87 3.12 8.67 31.43
N ALA A 88 3.92 9.36 30.61
CA ALA A 88 3.43 10.40 29.74
C ALA A 88 2.33 9.77 28.87
N PRO A 89 1.17 10.43 28.69
CA PRO A 89 0.18 9.96 27.73
C PRO A 89 0.92 9.81 26.40
N GLN A 90 0.96 8.58 25.87
CA GLN A 90 1.52 8.37 24.55
C GLN A 90 0.69 9.22 23.59
N GLU A 91 1.25 10.32 23.10
CA GLU A 91 0.67 11.01 21.95
C GLU A 91 0.59 10.00 20.83
N ILE A 92 -0.63 9.53 20.55
CA ILE A 92 -0.90 8.66 19.42
C ILE A 92 -0.68 9.52 18.19
N LYS A 93 0.56 9.54 17.67
CA LYS A 93 0.89 10.17 16.40
C LYS A 93 -0.02 9.54 15.34
N GLU A 94 -0.90 10.34 14.73
CA GLU A 94 -1.93 9.90 13.77
C GLU A 94 -1.34 9.10 12.59
N GLU A 95 -0.03 9.23 12.34
CA GLU A 95 0.75 8.49 11.35
C GLU A 95 0.81 6.97 11.61
N ASN A 96 0.64 6.53 12.87
CA ASN A 96 0.66 5.11 13.22
C ASN A 96 -0.70 4.39 13.03
N ILE A 97 -1.75 5.11 12.64
CA ILE A 97 -3.09 4.53 12.35
C ILE A 97 -3.35 4.53 10.83
N LEU A 98 -2.31 4.30 10.02
CA LEU A 98 -2.46 4.19 8.56
C LEU A 98 -2.49 2.72 8.13
N TYR A 99 -3.61 2.08 8.43
CA TYR A 99 -3.94 0.80 7.83
C TYR A 99 -4.78 1.06 6.57
N ASP A 100 -4.17 0.89 5.40
CA ASP A 100 -4.85 0.97 4.10
C ASP A 100 -5.87 -0.17 4.01
N VAL A 101 -7.14 0.17 4.25
CA VAL A 101 -8.28 -0.75 4.25
C VAL A 101 -8.35 -1.56 2.95
N GLY A 102 -7.85 -1.01 1.83
CA GLY A 102 -7.77 -1.71 0.54
C GLY A 102 -6.75 -2.86 0.54
N LYS A 103 -5.52 -2.60 1.02
CA LYS A 103 -4.46 -3.64 1.15
C LYS A 103 -4.82 -4.70 2.18
N ILE A 104 -5.55 -4.30 3.22
CA ILE A 104 -6.01 -5.21 4.26
C ILE A 104 -7.07 -6.16 3.74
N ARG A 105 -8.02 -5.67 2.92
CA ARG A 105 -9.03 -6.55 2.32
C ARG A 105 -8.38 -7.64 1.48
N GLU A 106 -7.38 -7.28 0.68
CA GLU A 106 -6.59 -8.25 -0.09
C GLU A 106 -5.83 -9.23 0.82
N TYR A 107 -5.29 -8.77 1.94
CA TYR A 107 -4.64 -9.63 2.93
C TYR A 107 -5.63 -10.60 3.60
N VAL A 108 -6.80 -10.13 4.04
CA VAL A 108 -7.87 -10.94 4.66
C VAL A 108 -8.44 -11.97 3.68
N GLU A 109 -8.65 -11.59 2.42
CA GLU A 109 -9.07 -12.51 1.35
C GLU A 109 -8.03 -13.61 1.08
N ASN A 110 -6.77 -13.40 1.46
CA ASN A 110 -5.68 -14.36 1.32
C ASN A 110 -5.35 -15.15 2.61
N ILE A 111 -5.76 -14.68 3.81
CA ILE A 111 -5.63 -15.42 5.09
C ILE A 111 -6.31 -16.79 5.04
N GLY A 112 -7.31 -16.98 4.16
CA GLY A 112 -8.01 -18.25 3.97
C GLY A 112 -7.33 -19.28 3.05
N LYS A 113 -6.16 -19.00 2.46
CA LYS A 113 -5.52 -19.89 1.47
C LYS A 113 -4.35 -20.74 2.01
N GLY A 114 -4.02 -20.60 3.30
CA GLY A 114 -2.97 -21.38 3.98
C GLY A 114 -3.44 -21.95 5.32
N PRO A 115 -2.69 -22.87 5.94
CA PRO A 115 -3.02 -23.38 7.26
C PRO A 115 -2.96 -22.24 8.28
N VAL A 116 -4.09 -21.95 8.92
CA VAL A 116 -4.15 -21.02 10.06
C VAL A 116 -3.27 -21.56 11.17
N ASN A 117 -2.19 -20.86 11.51
CA ASN A 117 -1.33 -21.23 12.63
C ASN A 117 -1.76 -20.47 13.91
N ASN A 118 -1.45 -21.03 15.08
CA ASN A 118 -1.78 -20.44 16.37
C ASN A 118 -1.20 -19.04 16.56
N TYR A 119 -0.05 -18.76 15.96
CA TYR A 119 0.60 -17.44 15.97
C TYR A 119 -0.26 -16.35 15.30
N THR A 120 -0.99 -16.70 14.24
CA THR A 120 -1.89 -15.77 13.55
C THR A 120 -3.10 -15.45 14.41
N MET A 121 -3.66 -16.45 15.09
CA MET A 121 -4.76 -16.26 16.03
C MET A 121 -4.35 -15.36 17.21
N GLU A 122 -3.21 -15.64 17.84
CA GLU A 122 -2.69 -14.87 18.97
C GLU A 122 -2.43 -13.40 18.60
N ARG A 123 -1.91 -13.14 17.40
CA ARG A 123 -1.72 -11.77 16.91
C ARG A 123 -3.03 -11.03 16.69
N VAL A 124 -4.04 -11.70 16.16
CA VAL A 124 -5.36 -11.10 15.93
C VAL A 124 -6.06 -10.79 17.26
N ASP A 125 -5.94 -11.67 18.26
CA ASP A 125 -6.46 -11.40 19.60
C ASP A 125 -5.74 -10.22 20.27
N LYS A 126 -4.41 -10.18 20.21
CA LYS A 126 -3.63 -9.06 20.74
C LYS A 126 -4.01 -7.73 20.09
N MET A 127 -4.19 -7.71 18.76
CA MET A 127 -4.68 -6.54 18.03
C MET A 127 -6.08 -6.11 18.51
N ASN A 128 -6.97 -7.06 18.77
CA ASN A 128 -8.31 -6.75 19.28
C ASN A 128 -8.25 -6.13 20.69
N GLU A 129 -7.37 -6.63 21.56
CA GLU A 129 -7.18 -6.08 22.91
C GLU A 129 -6.61 -4.65 22.86
N GLU A 130 -5.56 -4.43 22.06
CA GLU A 130 -4.96 -3.10 21.85
C GLU A 130 -5.96 -2.09 21.27
N LEU A 131 -6.82 -2.50 20.33
CA LEU A 131 -7.83 -1.61 19.79
C LEU A 131 -8.93 -1.27 20.80
N ASN A 132 -9.27 -2.20 21.69
CA ASN A 132 -10.31 -2.01 22.70
C ASN A 132 -9.83 -1.17 23.90
N SER A 133 -8.52 -1.06 24.14
CA SER A 133 -7.97 -0.21 25.19
C SER A 133 -7.91 1.28 24.81
N ILE A 134 -8.07 1.62 23.53
CA ILE A 134 -8.06 3.01 23.07
C ILE A 134 -9.36 3.72 23.45
N ASP A 135 -9.23 4.83 24.20
CA ASP A 135 -10.34 5.71 24.57
C ASP A 135 -10.75 6.63 23.40
N TYR A 136 -11.98 6.46 22.91
CA TYR A 136 -12.54 7.28 21.83
C TYR A 136 -12.71 8.75 22.18
N THR A 137 -12.87 9.07 23.46
CA THR A 137 -13.20 10.44 23.88
C THR A 137 -12.03 11.40 23.71
N GLN A 138 -10.81 10.87 23.59
CA GLN A 138 -9.58 11.64 23.37
C GLN A 138 -9.20 11.74 21.89
N LEU A 139 -9.96 11.13 20.98
CA LEU A 139 -9.65 11.07 19.56
C LEU A 139 -10.33 12.20 18.77
N SER A 140 -9.63 12.70 17.74
CA SER A 140 -10.25 13.49 16.69
C SER A 140 -11.34 12.67 15.98
N LYS A 141 -12.34 13.32 15.38
CA LYS A 141 -13.40 12.63 14.63
C LYS A 141 -12.81 11.70 13.55
N GLN A 142 -11.77 12.17 12.86
CA GLN A 142 -11.08 11.40 11.83
C GLN A 142 -10.34 10.19 12.42
N ALA A 143 -9.70 10.33 13.58
CA ALA A 143 -9.04 9.21 14.26
C ALA A 143 -10.06 8.18 14.79
N ALA A 144 -11.21 8.63 15.29
CA ALA A 144 -12.32 7.76 15.70
C ALA A 144 -12.90 6.96 14.52
N ASP A 145 -13.10 7.60 13.37
CA ASP A 145 -13.58 6.93 12.14
C ASP A 145 -12.57 5.87 11.66
N LYS A 146 -11.26 6.17 11.71
CA LYS A 146 -10.20 5.20 11.41
C LYS A 146 -10.16 4.04 12.41
N LEU A 147 -10.28 4.31 13.71
CA LEU A 147 -10.30 3.28 14.75
C LEU A 147 -11.46 2.30 14.54
N ASN A 148 -12.65 2.82 14.23
CA ASN A 148 -13.83 2.00 13.91
C ASN A 148 -13.59 1.13 12.66
N ALA A 149 -12.99 1.69 11.61
CA ALA A 149 -12.64 0.92 10.41
C ALA A 149 -11.67 -0.23 10.73
N THR A 150 -10.65 0.03 11.55
CA THR A 150 -9.67 -0.99 11.98
C THR A 150 -10.32 -2.08 12.84
N ARG A 151 -11.27 -1.74 13.72
CA ARG A 151 -12.02 -2.74 14.50
C ARG A 151 -12.88 -3.64 13.62
N ASN A 152 -13.54 -3.10 12.60
CA ASN A 152 -14.31 -3.89 11.64
C ASN A 152 -13.42 -4.88 10.87
N VAL A 153 -12.20 -4.49 10.54
CA VAL A 153 -11.22 -5.37 9.92
C VAL A 153 -10.86 -6.53 10.84
N VAL A 154 -10.48 -6.24 12.09
CA VAL A 154 -10.09 -7.26 13.06
C VAL A 154 -11.26 -8.21 13.33
N TYR A 155 -12.48 -7.69 13.39
CA TYR A 155 -13.70 -8.50 13.48
C TYR A 155 -13.83 -9.50 12.33
N GLU A 156 -13.68 -9.06 11.07
CA GLU A 156 -13.74 -9.97 9.92
C GLU A 156 -12.57 -10.98 9.92
N MET A 157 -11.38 -10.59 10.38
CA MET A 157 -10.27 -11.53 10.60
C MET A 157 -10.64 -12.62 11.61
N LYS A 158 -11.18 -12.26 12.78
CA LYS A 158 -11.62 -13.24 13.80
C LYS A 158 -12.65 -14.21 13.24
N LYS A 159 -13.64 -13.69 12.52
CA LYS A 159 -14.69 -14.47 11.87
C LYS A 159 -14.14 -15.45 10.83
N HIS A 160 -13.20 -15.03 9.99
CA HIS A 160 -12.55 -15.90 9.01
C HIS A 160 -11.67 -16.97 9.67
N LEU A 161 -11.08 -16.67 10.82
CA LEU A 161 -10.27 -17.61 11.60
C LEU A 161 -11.10 -18.53 12.51
N GLY A 162 -12.43 -18.39 12.53
CA GLY A 162 -13.33 -19.16 13.40
C GLY A 162 -13.22 -18.80 14.88
N MET A 163 -12.68 -17.62 15.20
CA MET A 163 -12.51 -17.09 16.54
C MET A 163 -13.79 -16.37 16.98
N LYS A 164 -14.06 -16.35 18.30
CA LYS A 164 -15.23 -15.67 18.90
C LYS A 164 -14.91 -14.24 19.32
#